data_AF-A0AA44WRD1-F1
#
_entry.id   AF-A0AA44WRD1-F1
#
_cell.length_a   1.000
_cell.length_b   1.000
_cell.length_c   1.000
_cell.angle_alpha   90.00
_cell.angle_beta   90.00
_cell.angle_gamma   90.00
#
_symmetry.space_group_name_H-M   'P 1'
#
loop_
_entity.id
_entity.type
_entity.pdbx_description
1 polymer ?
#
loop_
_entity_poly.entity_id
_entity_poly.type
_entity_poly.pdbx_seq_one_letter_code
_entity_poly.pdbx_strand_id
1 'polypeptide(L)'
;MFMSSETPEAFESRPSDLTSHPAHEADGEKSHGTTSKPILADQVRAVIRLIQCRKCSYPLNDPVTLPCGRSLCRECLPESRTREHISYPATPARLQGFDCPFPECGKQHALSDTSADVVLSKAIEHFRNAILQGQSLEALDSILTNVSIQDEDERAVAGLSSMAERNHKSTLVRGGKLVATYTLAEQGELKYAAEVSFAEVSLTGDEAALVDEAVFMQVKESVRTEMDCQRLRR
;
A
#
# COMPACT_ATOMS: atom_id res chain seq x y z
N MET A 1 -36.80 24.18 57.88
CA MET A 1 -37.28 25.44 57.26
C MET A 1 -37.10 25.31 55.77
N PHE A 2 -38.17 25.64 55.06
CA PHE A 2 -38.45 25.54 53.62
C PHE A 2 -37.33 26.04 52.70
N MET A 3 -37.21 25.43 51.50
CA MET A 3 -37.27 26.15 50.22
C MET A 3 -37.69 25.18 49.08
N SER A 4 -38.81 25.54 48.47
CA SER A 4 -39.51 25.05 47.27
C SER A 4 -38.63 25.12 46.00
N SER A 5 -38.51 24.09 45.15
CA SER A 5 -39.36 23.63 44.03
C SER A 5 -39.49 24.60 42.85
N GLU A 6 -38.87 24.27 41.72
CA GLU A 6 -39.19 24.78 40.38
C GLU A 6 -39.23 23.63 39.37
N THR A 7 -40.37 23.50 38.71
CA THR A 7 -40.63 22.71 37.50
C THR A 7 -40.72 23.65 36.30
N PRO A 8 -40.38 23.20 35.09
CA PRO A 8 -41.08 23.66 33.88
C PRO A 8 -41.63 22.44 33.11
N GLU A 9 -42.95 22.34 32.99
CA GLU A 9 -43.78 22.87 31.89
C GLU A 9 -43.67 22.07 30.58
N ALA A 10 -44.78 21.41 30.26
CA ALA A 10 -45.07 20.75 29.00
C ALA A 10 -45.40 21.78 27.92
N PHE A 11 -44.99 21.54 26.68
CA PHE A 11 -45.55 22.25 25.53
C PHE A 11 -45.78 21.30 24.34
N GLU A 12 -47.06 20.94 24.23
CA GLU A 12 -47.94 20.75 23.07
C GLU A 12 -47.38 20.36 21.69
N SER A 13 -48.00 19.29 21.17
CA SER A 13 -47.88 18.77 19.81
C SER A 13 -48.96 19.36 18.86
N ARG A 14 -48.57 19.67 17.60
CA ARG A 14 -49.30 19.47 16.30
C ARG A 14 -48.84 20.49 15.24
N PRO A 15 -49.14 20.32 13.94
CA PRO A 15 -49.32 19.10 13.14
C PRO A 15 -48.49 19.11 11.83
N SER A 16 -48.54 18.00 11.11
CA SER A 16 -48.04 17.80 9.75
C SER A 16 -48.72 18.72 8.73
N ASP A 17 -47.96 19.26 7.78
CA ASP A 17 -48.48 19.64 6.48
C ASP A 17 -47.53 19.24 5.36
N LEU A 18 -48.14 18.63 4.34
CA LEU A 18 -47.56 18.14 3.12
C LEU A 18 -47.11 19.32 2.24
N THR A 19 -45.93 19.22 1.65
CA THR A 19 -45.65 19.93 0.40
C THR A 19 -44.91 18.98 -0.53
N SER A 20 -45.62 18.61 -1.58
CA SER A 20 -45.19 17.85 -2.74
C SER A 20 -44.15 18.62 -3.54
N HIS A 21 -43.01 17.99 -3.80
CA HIS A 21 -42.04 18.44 -4.81
C HIS A 21 -41.98 17.46 -5.99
N PRO A 22 -41.72 17.95 -7.21
CA PRO A 22 -42.07 17.27 -8.45
C PRO A 22 -41.13 16.11 -8.77
N ALA A 23 -41.68 15.15 -9.51
CA ALA A 23 -40.96 14.04 -10.14
C ALA A 23 -39.75 14.56 -10.94
N HIS A 24 -38.55 14.21 -10.48
CA HIS A 24 -37.35 14.33 -11.29
C HIS A 24 -37.29 13.09 -12.18
N GLU A 25 -37.63 13.31 -13.45
CA GLU A 25 -37.47 12.33 -14.51
C GLU A 25 -36.00 11.93 -14.69
N ALA A 26 -35.84 10.74 -15.24
CA ALA A 26 -34.64 9.94 -15.35
C ALA A 26 -33.45 10.68 -16.00
N ASP A 27 -32.33 10.70 -15.30
CA ASP A 27 -31.02 10.69 -15.93
C ASP A 27 -30.43 9.29 -15.72
N GLY A 28 -30.30 8.57 -16.84
CA GLY A 28 -29.78 7.22 -16.87
C GLY A 28 -28.41 7.14 -16.21
N GLU A 29 -28.25 6.13 -15.35
CA GLU A 29 -26.97 5.65 -14.87
C GLU A 29 -26.09 5.31 -16.08
N LYS A 30 -25.32 6.29 -16.55
CA LYS A 30 -24.12 6.03 -17.33
C LYS A 30 -23.17 5.31 -16.39
N SER A 31 -23.23 3.99 -16.44
CA SER A 31 -22.13 3.10 -16.11
C SER A 31 -20.85 3.77 -16.60
N HIS A 32 -20.06 4.30 -15.66
CA HIS A 32 -18.68 4.65 -15.92
C HIS A 32 -17.97 3.32 -16.17
N GLY A 33 -18.11 2.82 -17.40
CA GLY A 33 -17.25 1.79 -17.95
C GLY A 33 -15.84 2.33 -17.84
N THR A 34 -15.16 1.94 -16.76
CA THR A 34 -13.77 2.28 -16.54
C THR A 34 -13.02 1.50 -17.60
N THR A 35 -12.72 2.15 -18.72
CA THR A 35 -11.76 1.63 -19.68
C THR A 35 -10.44 1.54 -18.92
N SER A 36 -10.09 0.32 -18.56
CA SER A 36 -8.95 -0.02 -17.71
C SER A 36 -7.68 0.33 -18.50
N LYS A 37 -7.05 1.45 -18.14
CA LYS A 37 -5.82 1.90 -18.79
C LYS A 37 -4.65 1.05 -18.29
N PRO A 38 -3.78 0.54 -19.19
CA PRO A 38 -2.64 -0.28 -18.80
C PRO A 38 -1.73 0.46 -17.81
N ILE A 39 -1.26 -0.25 -16.79
CA ILE A 39 -0.28 0.26 -15.82
C ILE A 39 1.03 0.66 -16.53
N LEU A 40 1.49 1.90 -16.30
CA LEU A 40 2.75 2.38 -16.85
C LEU A 40 3.96 1.84 -16.07
N ALA A 41 5.12 1.72 -16.73
CA ALA A 41 6.37 1.27 -16.11
C ALA A 41 6.69 1.95 -14.77
N ASP A 42 6.62 3.29 -14.71
CA ASP A 42 6.90 4.05 -13.49
C ASP A 42 5.88 3.76 -12.37
N GLN A 43 4.63 3.46 -12.75
CA GLN A 43 3.57 3.10 -11.81
C GLN A 43 3.79 1.72 -11.21
N VAL A 44 4.30 0.75 -11.99
CA VAL A 44 4.62 -0.60 -11.51
C VAL A 44 5.53 -0.52 -10.29
N ARG A 45 6.65 0.20 -10.40
CA ARG A 45 7.60 0.32 -9.29
C ARG A 45 6.97 0.99 -8.06
N ALA A 46 6.21 2.06 -8.28
CA ALA A 46 5.53 2.80 -7.23
C ALA A 46 4.52 1.91 -6.49
N VAL A 47 3.74 1.09 -7.21
CA VAL A 47 2.78 0.14 -6.62
C VAL A 47 3.49 -0.91 -5.77
N ILE A 48 4.58 -1.51 -6.26
CA ILE A 48 5.33 -2.51 -5.48
C ILE A 48 5.93 -1.89 -4.20
N ARG A 49 6.37 -0.62 -4.24
CA ARG A 49 6.87 0.11 -3.05
C ARG A 49 5.83 0.26 -1.95
N LEU A 50 4.53 0.28 -2.26
CA LEU A 50 3.46 0.40 -1.26
C LEU A 50 3.38 -0.82 -0.34
N ILE A 51 3.76 -1.99 -0.84
CA ILE A 51 3.72 -3.26 -0.09
C ILE A 51 5.11 -3.78 0.30
N GLN A 52 6.18 -3.05 -0.05
CA GLN A 52 7.56 -3.46 0.19
C GLN A 52 8.12 -2.79 1.46
N CYS A 53 8.75 -3.58 2.32
CA CYS A 53 9.39 -3.07 3.54
C CYS A 53 10.66 -2.28 3.18
N ARG A 54 10.78 -1.03 3.67
CA ARG A 54 11.99 -0.22 3.43
C ARG A 54 13.26 -0.78 4.10
N LYS A 55 13.11 -1.59 5.16
CA LYS A 55 14.23 -2.12 5.93
C LYS A 55 14.81 -3.41 5.34
N CYS A 56 13.97 -4.41 5.06
CA CYS A 56 14.43 -5.69 4.51
C CYS A 56 14.28 -5.80 2.98
N SER A 57 13.58 -4.86 2.33
CA SER A 57 13.27 -4.88 0.89
C SER A 57 12.36 -6.02 0.40
N TYR A 58 11.90 -6.92 1.26
CA TYR A 58 10.88 -7.90 0.91
C TYR A 58 9.47 -7.29 0.98
N PRO A 59 8.46 -7.88 0.32
CA PRO A 59 7.06 -7.61 0.63
C PRO A 59 6.84 -7.71 2.15
N LEU A 60 6.11 -6.75 2.71
CA LEU A 60 5.85 -6.66 4.13
C LEU A 60 5.32 -7.99 4.68
N ASN A 61 5.90 -8.44 5.79
CA ASN A 61 5.50 -9.64 6.52
C ASN A 61 5.18 -9.22 7.96
N ASP A 62 3.96 -9.53 8.41
CA ASP A 62 3.41 -9.04 9.70
C ASP A 62 3.66 -7.53 9.87
N PRO A 63 3.07 -6.68 9.01
CA PRO A 63 3.29 -5.24 9.03
C PRO A 63 2.85 -4.62 10.36
N VAL A 64 3.70 -3.77 10.89
CA VAL A 64 3.45 -2.92 12.05
C VAL A 64 3.50 -1.47 11.62
N THR A 65 2.43 -0.72 11.93
CA THR A 65 2.31 0.71 11.65
C THR A 65 2.82 1.52 12.83
N LEU A 66 3.74 2.43 12.52
CA LEU A 66 4.38 3.34 13.46
C LEU A 66 3.50 4.56 13.72
N PRO A 67 3.69 5.28 14.84
CA PRO A 67 2.97 6.53 15.13
C PRO A 67 3.15 7.63 14.07
N CYS A 68 4.19 7.54 13.23
CA CYS A 68 4.39 8.45 12.10
C CYS A 68 3.60 8.07 10.83
N GLY A 69 2.79 7.00 10.88
CA GLY A 69 1.95 6.52 9.79
C GLY A 69 2.65 5.63 8.78
N ARG A 70 3.91 5.24 9.03
CA ARG A 70 4.70 4.35 8.15
C ARG A 70 4.73 2.94 8.68
N SER A 71 4.89 1.96 7.80
CA SER A 71 4.84 0.54 8.17
C SER A 71 6.16 -0.19 7.84
N LEU A 72 6.49 -1.18 8.67
CA LEU A 72 7.63 -2.10 8.52
C LEU A 72 7.19 -3.51 8.92
N CYS A 73 7.95 -4.54 8.55
CA CYS A 73 7.76 -5.87 9.14
C CYS A 73 8.00 -5.81 10.65
N ARG A 74 7.29 -6.62 11.45
CA ARG A 74 7.54 -6.71 12.90
C ARG A 74 9.00 -7.01 13.22
N GLU A 75 9.62 -7.93 12.49
CA GLU A 75 11.03 -8.30 12.65
C GLU A 75 12.02 -7.22 12.20
N CYS A 76 11.54 -6.22 11.46
CA CYS A 76 12.33 -5.07 11.02
C CYS A 76 12.28 -3.88 11.99
N LEU A 77 11.53 -3.99 13.10
CA LEU A 77 11.54 -2.97 14.13
C LEU A 77 12.94 -2.90 14.78
N PRO A 78 13.49 -1.69 14.99
CA PRO A 78 14.76 -1.56 15.70
C PRO A 78 14.66 -2.08 17.14
N GLU A 79 15.81 -2.41 17.72
CA GLU A 79 15.88 -2.80 19.13
C GLU A 79 15.30 -1.69 20.02
N SER A 80 14.41 -2.09 20.93
CA SER A 80 13.82 -1.18 21.90
C SER A 80 14.80 -0.86 23.01
N ARG A 81 14.81 0.40 23.43
CA ARG A 81 15.58 0.89 24.57
C ARG A 81 14.71 1.73 25.49
N THR A 82 15.16 1.87 26.72
CA THR A 82 14.52 2.76 27.70
C THR A 82 14.63 4.21 27.23
N ARG A 83 13.51 4.92 27.25
CA ARG A 83 13.40 6.33 26.84
C ARG A 83 13.57 7.22 28.05
N GLU A 84 14.37 8.27 27.92
CA GLU A 84 14.52 9.30 28.98
C GLU A 84 13.29 10.23 29.06
N HIS A 85 12.59 10.40 27.94
CA HIS A 85 11.42 11.27 27.83
C HIS A 85 10.20 10.46 27.38
N ILE A 86 9.22 10.31 28.28
CA ILE A 86 7.93 9.69 27.98
C ILE A 86 6.88 10.74 27.68
N SER A 87 6.23 10.59 26.53
CA SER A 87 5.05 11.36 26.15
C SER A 87 3.86 10.91 27.00
N TYR A 88 3.05 11.87 27.45
CA TYR A 88 1.84 11.59 28.24
C TYR A 88 0.88 10.64 27.50
N PRO A 89 0.21 9.70 28.20
CA PRO A 89 0.38 9.36 29.62
C PRO A 89 1.68 8.55 29.87
N ALA A 90 2.33 8.89 30.99
CA ALA A 90 3.58 8.29 31.47
C ALA A 90 3.38 6.87 32.05
N THR A 91 2.92 5.93 31.22
CA THR A 91 2.71 4.54 31.65
C THR A 91 3.99 3.71 31.50
N PRO A 92 4.20 2.65 32.31
CA PRO A 92 5.34 1.75 32.16
C PRO A 92 5.48 1.15 30.76
N ALA A 93 4.36 0.94 30.06
CA ALA A 93 4.35 0.43 28.68
C ALA A 93 5.03 1.39 27.67
N ARG A 94 5.08 2.70 27.98
CA ARG A 94 5.66 3.75 27.11
C ARG A 94 7.14 4.01 27.38
N LEU A 95 7.72 3.33 28.38
CA LEU A 95 9.14 3.46 28.75
C LEU A 95 10.07 2.88 27.69
N GLN A 96 9.62 1.86 26.96
CA GLN A 96 10.40 1.26 25.88
C GLN A 96 10.06 1.94 24.54
N GLY A 97 11.09 2.24 23.76
CA GLY A 97 10.93 2.81 22.43
C GLY A 97 12.19 2.71 21.60
N PHE A 98 12.12 3.25 20.39
CA PHE A 98 13.19 3.17 19.41
C PHE A 98 13.21 4.43 18.55
N ASP A 99 14.35 4.70 17.90
CA ASP A 99 14.42 5.74 16.87
C ASP A 99 13.74 5.26 15.61
N CYS A 100 12.84 6.08 15.08
CA CYS A 100 12.19 5.80 13.82
C CYS A 100 13.25 5.62 12.73
N PRO A 101 13.32 4.46 12.05
CA PRO A 101 14.33 4.20 11.03
C PRO A 101 14.06 4.96 9.72
N PHE A 102 12.96 5.70 9.64
CA PHE A 102 12.61 6.54 8.50
C PHE A 102 13.24 7.93 8.66
N PRO A 103 14.20 8.33 7.79
CA PRO A 103 14.88 9.62 7.89
C PRO A 103 13.93 10.82 7.85
N GLU A 104 12.80 10.70 7.15
CA GLU A 104 11.80 11.76 7.02
C GLU A 104 11.00 11.97 8.33
N CYS A 105 11.03 10.99 9.25
CA CYS A 105 10.42 11.11 10.57
C CYS A 105 11.45 11.58 11.61
N GLY A 106 12.55 10.85 11.77
CA GLY A 106 13.65 11.18 12.70
C GLY A 106 13.27 11.28 14.19
N LYS A 107 12.06 10.85 14.59
CA LYS A 107 11.56 10.92 15.98
C LYS A 107 11.73 9.59 16.71
N GLN A 108 11.70 9.63 18.03
CA GLN A 108 11.58 8.42 18.86
C GLN A 108 10.11 8.00 19.00
N HIS A 109 9.82 6.72 18.85
CA HIS A 109 8.49 6.14 19.04
C HIS A 109 8.47 5.22 20.25
N ALA A 110 7.36 5.23 21.01
CA ALA A 110 7.12 4.20 22.02
C ALA A 110 6.77 2.88 21.32
N LEU A 111 7.32 1.77 21.81
CA LEU A 111 7.01 0.45 21.25
C LEU A 111 5.51 0.13 21.38
N SER A 112 4.90 0.50 22.50
CA SER A 112 3.47 0.27 22.76
C SER A 112 2.52 1.10 21.89
N ASP A 113 3.01 2.14 21.21
CA ASP A 113 2.20 2.96 20.31
C ASP A 113 2.22 2.41 18.87
N THR A 114 2.99 1.35 18.62
CA THR A 114 2.97 0.64 17.34
C THR A 114 1.82 -0.36 17.30
N SER A 115 1.18 -0.49 16.15
CA SER A 115 0.01 -1.36 15.99
C SER A 115 0.23 -2.34 14.83
N ALA A 116 -0.13 -3.61 15.04
CA ALA A 116 -0.25 -4.55 13.92
C ALA A 116 -1.26 -4.01 12.90
N ASP A 117 -0.90 -4.02 11.63
CA ASP A 117 -1.74 -3.49 10.56
C ASP A 117 -2.46 -4.63 9.84
N VAL A 118 -3.65 -4.97 10.34
CA VAL A 118 -4.44 -6.09 9.81
C VAL A 118 -4.90 -5.79 8.38
N VAL A 119 -5.24 -4.54 8.09
CA VAL A 119 -5.73 -4.13 6.77
C VAL A 119 -4.60 -4.23 5.74
N LEU A 120 -3.42 -3.71 6.08
CA LEU A 120 -2.24 -3.84 5.22
C LEU A 120 -1.81 -5.30 5.07
N SER A 121 -1.88 -6.11 6.13
CA SER A 121 -1.60 -7.55 6.08
C SER A 121 -2.46 -8.25 5.02
N LYS A 122 -3.78 -8.03 5.05
CA LYS A 122 -4.70 -8.59 4.07
C LYS A 122 -4.50 -8.02 2.68
N ALA A 123 -4.23 -6.72 2.55
CA ALA A 123 -3.92 -6.12 1.26
C ALA A 123 -2.71 -6.81 0.62
N ILE A 124 -1.63 -7.05 1.38
CA ILE A 124 -0.45 -7.77 0.88
C ILE A 124 -0.82 -9.21 0.47
N GLU A 125 -1.67 -9.90 1.25
CA GLU A 125 -2.15 -11.24 0.90
C GLU A 125 -2.94 -11.26 -0.41
N HIS A 126 -3.86 -10.30 -0.60
CA HIS A 126 -4.58 -10.10 -1.85
C HIS A 126 -3.63 -9.84 -3.03
N PHE A 127 -2.59 -9.02 -2.82
CA PHE A 127 -1.52 -8.83 -3.79
C PHE A 127 -0.81 -10.14 -4.15
N ARG A 128 -0.37 -10.93 -3.16
CA ARG A 128 0.29 -12.23 -3.41
C ARG A 128 -0.61 -13.16 -4.23
N ASN A 129 -1.87 -13.28 -3.83
CA ASN A 129 -2.84 -14.18 -4.45
C ASN A 129 -3.14 -13.77 -5.90
N ALA A 130 -3.30 -12.48 -6.17
CA ALA A 130 -3.52 -12.00 -7.53
C ALA A 130 -2.29 -12.25 -8.43
N ILE A 131 -1.07 -12.11 -7.90
CA ILE A 131 0.16 -12.41 -8.63
C ILE A 131 0.27 -13.91 -8.94
N LEU A 132 0.00 -14.79 -7.95
CA LEU A 132 0.02 -16.24 -8.14
C LEU A 132 -1.03 -16.70 -9.16
N GLN A 133 -2.22 -16.10 -9.13
CA GLN A 133 -3.26 -16.36 -10.14
C GLN A 133 -2.83 -15.88 -11.51
N GLY A 134 -2.25 -14.67 -11.58
CA GLY A 134 -1.61 -14.16 -12.79
C GLY A 134 -0.63 -15.17 -13.37
N GLN A 135 0.31 -15.66 -12.54
CA GLN A 135 1.32 -16.70 -12.86
C GLN A 135 0.71 -18.01 -13.41
N SER A 136 -0.48 -18.39 -12.95
CA SER A 136 -1.14 -19.65 -13.32
C SER A 136 -1.97 -19.59 -14.61
N LEU A 137 -2.32 -18.39 -15.09
CA LEU A 137 -3.00 -18.26 -16.38
C LEU A 137 -2.07 -18.81 -17.46
N GLU A 138 -2.50 -19.88 -18.14
CA GLU A 138 -1.77 -20.74 -19.07
C GLU A 138 -1.05 -20.00 -20.24
N ALA A 139 -1.18 -18.67 -20.32
CA ALA A 139 -0.51 -17.76 -21.25
C ALA A 139 0.87 -17.25 -20.76
N LEU A 140 1.28 -17.45 -19.50
CA LEU A 140 2.54 -16.89 -18.97
C LEU A 140 3.79 -17.75 -19.15
N ASP A 141 3.67 -19.01 -19.56
CA ASP A 141 4.86 -19.85 -19.78
C ASP A 141 5.74 -19.31 -20.93
N SER A 142 5.17 -18.48 -21.82
CA SER A 142 5.86 -17.78 -22.91
C SER A 142 6.17 -16.31 -22.62
N ILE A 143 5.58 -15.69 -21.58
CA ILE A 143 5.74 -14.27 -21.30
C ILE A 143 6.93 -14.05 -20.35
N LEU A 144 7.98 -13.46 -20.90
CA LEU A 144 9.18 -13.07 -20.18
C LEU A 144 9.37 -11.55 -20.28
N THR A 145 9.55 -10.91 -19.13
CA THR A 145 9.92 -9.50 -19.05
C THR A 145 11.39 -9.38 -18.70
N ASN A 146 12.14 -8.61 -19.50
CA ASN A 146 13.49 -8.21 -19.13
C ASN A 146 13.43 -6.98 -18.22
N VAL A 147 13.85 -7.16 -16.97
CA VAL A 147 13.91 -6.11 -15.96
C VAL A 147 15.36 -5.71 -15.75
N SER A 148 15.66 -4.43 -15.94
CA SER A 148 16.94 -3.82 -15.58
C SER A 148 16.78 -3.05 -14.27
N ILE A 149 17.56 -3.44 -13.27
CA ILE A 149 17.57 -2.83 -11.94
C ILE A 149 18.71 -1.82 -11.85
N GLN A 150 18.43 -0.64 -11.31
CA GLN A 150 19.40 0.42 -11.03
C GLN A 150 19.42 0.72 -9.53
N ASP A 151 20.53 0.44 -8.87
CA ASP A 151 20.69 0.73 -7.44
C ASP A 151 21.04 2.21 -7.21
N GLU A 152 20.61 2.80 -6.08
CA GLU A 152 20.93 4.20 -5.74
C GLU A 152 22.44 4.48 -5.68
N ASP A 153 23.22 3.51 -5.17
CA ASP A 153 24.68 3.61 -5.08
C ASP A 153 25.33 3.78 -6.47
N GLU A 154 24.73 3.23 -7.52
CA GLU A 154 25.22 3.34 -8.89
C GLU A 154 24.89 4.70 -9.53
N ARG A 155 23.81 5.35 -9.08
CA ARG A 155 23.41 6.69 -9.54
C ARG A 155 24.34 7.78 -8.99
N ALA A 156 24.82 7.63 -7.76
CA ALA A 156 25.76 8.57 -7.13
C ALA A 156 27.13 8.63 -7.86
N VAL A 157 27.52 7.54 -8.53
CA VAL A 157 28.81 7.42 -9.24
C VAL A 157 28.75 7.97 -10.68
N ALA A 158 27.56 8.24 -11.22
CA ALA A 158 27.38 8.71 -12.61
C ALA A 158 27.99 10.11 -12.92
N GLY A 159 28.51 10.81 -11.91
CA GLY A 159 29.18 12.12 -12.04
C GLY A 159 30.70 12.08 -12.22
N LEU A 160 31.36 10.92 -12.12
CA LEU A 160 32.82 10.78 -12.26
C LEU A 160 33.13 9.63 -13.22
N SER A 161 33.62 9.96 -14.41
CA SER A 161 33.95 8.97 -15.45
C SER A 161 35.08 8.03 -15.03
N SER A 162 34.90 6.71 -15.19
CA SER A 162 35.90 5.78 -15.76
C SER A 162 35.51 4.31 -15.50
N MET A 163 35.16 3.58 -16.56
CA MET A 163 35.40 2.13 -16.75
C MET A 163 35.04 1.13 -15.64
N ALA A 164 34.18 1.46 -14.69
CA ALA A 164 33.45 0.43 -13.96
C ALA A 164 32.37 -0.10 -14.90
N GLU A 165 32.38 -1.40 -15.20
CA GLU A 165 31.27 -2.09 -15.84
C GLU A 165 29.98 -1.59 -15.17
N ARG A 166 29.17 -0.85 -15.93
CA ARG A 166 27.87 -0.36 -15.47
C ARG A 166 27.05 -1.61 -15.18
N ASN A 167 27.05 -2.07 -13.94
CA ASN A 167 26.51 -3.37 -13.54
C ASN A 167 24.98 -3.28 -13.42
N HIS A 168 24.34 -2.80 -14.49
CA HIS A 168 22.90 -2.89 -14.64
C HIS A 168 22.55 -4.37 -14.66
N LYS A 169 22.10 -4.88 -13.50
CA LYS A 169 21.63 -6.25 -13.43
C LYS A 169 20.35 -6.33 -14.25
N SER A 170 20.47 -6.97 -15.42
CA SER A 170 19.34 -7.30 -16.28
C SER A 170 18.98 -8.76 -16.04
N THR A 171 17.72 -8.99 -15.66
CA THR A 171 17.20 -10.32 -15.37
C THR A 171 15.94 -10.56 -16.21
N LEU A 172 15.86 -11.73 -16.84
CA LEU A 172 14.64 -12.23 -17.46
C LEU A 172 13.77 -12.88 -16.40
N VAL A 173 12.56 -12.35 -16.22
CA VAL A 173 11.62 -12.81 -15.20
C VAL A 173 10.30 -13.16 -15.87
N ARG A 174 9.66 -14.22 -15.40
CA ARG A 174 8.34 -14.64 -15.90
C ARG A 174 7.26 -13.65 -15.53
N GLY A 175 6.29 -13.47 -16.42
CA GLY A 175 5.18 -12.55 -16.20
C GLY A 175 5.35 -11.22 -16.93
N GLY A 176 4.28 -10.43 -16.92
CA GLY A 176 4.34 -9.01 -17.27
C GLY A 176 5.17 -8.20 -16.28
N LYS A 177 5.27 -6.90 -16.50
CA LYS A 177 6.09 -5.97 -15.71
C LYS A 177 5.72 -5.98 -14.23
N LEU A 178 4.42 -6.04 -13.89
CA LEU A 178 3.97 -6.03 -12.50
C LEU A 178 4.33 -7.35 -11.81
N VAL A 179 4.03 -8.47 -12.44
CA VAL A 179 4.36 -9.83 -11.94
C VAL A 179 5.87 -10.00 -11.77
N ALA A 180 6.64 -9.58 -12.79
CA ALA A 180 8.10 -9.66 -12.78
C ALA A 180 8.72 -8.82 -11.66
N THR A 181 8.26 -7.58 -11.49
CA THR A 181 8.78 -6.67 -10.45
C THR A 181 8.44 -7.17 -9.04
N TYR A 182 7.22 -7.66 -8.82
CA TYR A 182 6.84 -8.29 -7.55
C TYR A 182 7.72 -9.52 -7.25
N THR A 183 7.92 -10.38 -8.24
CA THR A 183 8.72 -11.61 -8.10
C THR A 183 10.16 -11.30 -7.67
N LEU A 184 10.78 -10.28 -8.25
CA LEU A 184 12.12 -9.83 -7.84
C LEU A 184 12.16 -9.31 -6.39
N ALA A 185 11.12 -8.61 -5.94
CA ALA A 185 11.02 -8.17 -4.54
C ALA A 185 10.86 -9.35 -3.58
N GLU A 186 10.03 -10.34 -3.94
CA GLU A 186 9.82 -11.56 -3.15
C GLU A 186 11.08 -12.42 -3.02
N GLN A 187 11.90 -12.47 -4.08
CA GLN A 187 13.19 -13.17 -4.09
C GLN A 187 14.31 -12.39 -3.37
N GLY A 188 14.06 -11.15 -2.94
CA GLY A 188 15.08 -10.28 -2.34
C GLY A 188 16.08 -9.71 -3.34
N GLU A 189 15.78 -9.80 -4.65
CA GLU A 189 16.63 -9.28 -5.72
C GLU A 189 16.38 -7.81 -6.04
N LEU A 190 15.31 -7.22 -5.51
CA LEU A 190 14.95 -5.82 -5.70
C LEU A 190 14.99 -5.06 -4.37
N LYS A 191 16.01 -4.20 -4.19
CA LYS A 191 16.10 -3.30 -3.02
C LYS A 191 14.97 -2.26 -3.05
N TYR A 192 14.54 -1.79 -1.87
CA TYR A 192 13.48 -0.77 -1.78
C TYR A 192 13.81 0.52 -2.55
N ALA A 193 15.07 0.97 -2.45
CA ALA A 193 15.52 2.21 -3.08
C ALA A 193 15.84 2.05 -4.57
N ALA A 194 16.03 0.82 -5.07
CA ALA A 194 16.34 0.56 -6.46
C ALA A 194 15.18 0.94 -7.39
N GLU A 195 15.54 1.46 -8.56
CA GLU A 195 14.62 1.70 -9.68
C GLU A 195 14.64 0.52 -10.66
N VAL A 196 13.56 0.38 -11.42
CA VAL A 196 13.46 -0.65 -12.46
C VAL A 196 13.11 0.00 -13.80
N SER A 197 13.68 -0.55 -14.86
CA SER A 197 13.33 -0.23 -16.24
C SER A 197 13.11 -1.54 -16.99
N PHE A 198 12.27 -1.48 -18.02
CA PHE A 198 11.86 -2.66 -18.78
C PHE A 198 12.32 -2.52 -20.22
N ALA A 199 12.96 -3.55 -20.75
CA ALA A 199 13.21 -3.65 -22.18
C ALA A 199 12.04 -4.37 -22.87
N GLU A 200 11.72 -3.99 -24.11
CA GLU A 200 10.78 -4.73 -24.95
C GLU A 200 11.36 -6.10 -25.29
N VAL A 201 10.93 -7.15 -24.59
CA VAL A 201 11.47 -8.51 -24.82
C VAL A 201 10.40 -9.54 -25.17
N SER A 202 9.13 -9.14 -25.31
CA SER A 202 8.06 -10.08 -25.68
C SER A 202 7.71 -9.99 -27.17
N LEU A 203 7.67 -11.15 -27.84
CA LEU A 203 6.95 -11.34 -29.11
C LEU A 203 5.42 -11.14 -28.95
N THR A 204 4.94 -11.06 -27.71
CA THR A 204 3.54 -10.97 -27.28
C THR A 204 3.28 -9.78 -26.34
N GLY A 205 3.93 -8.62 -26.58
CA GLY A 205 3.86 -7.45 -25.69
C GLY A 205 2.45 -7.03 -25.24
N ASP A 206 1.45 -7.21 -26.10
CA ASP A 206 0.04 -6.96 -25.78
C ASP A 206 -0.50 -7.95 -24.74
N GLU A 207 -0.15 -9.24 -24.80
CA GLU A 207 -0.60 -10.26 -23.83
C GLU A 207 0.01 -10.01 -22.45
N ALA A 208 1.27 -9.60 -22.37
CA ALA A 208 1.93 -9.25 -21.12
C ALA A 208 1.24 -8.06 -20.42
N ALA A 209 0.84 -7.05 -21.19
CA ALA A 209 0.11 -5.89 -20.69
C ALA A 209 -1.31 -6.26 -20.22
N LEU A 210 -1.99 -7.19 -20.92
CA LEU A 210 -3.30 -7.69 -20.50
C LEU A 210 -3.23 -8.46 -19.18
N VAL A 211 -2.20 -9.28 -18.98
CA VAL A 211 -1.99 -9.98 -17.71
C VAL A 211 -1.73 -9.00 -16.57
N ASP A 212 -0.83 -8.02 -16.78
CA ASP A 212 -0.57 -6.99 -15.77
C ASP A 212 -1.82 -6.20 -15.43
N GLU A 213 -2.64 -5.84 -16.43
CA GLU A 213 -3.89 -5.12 -16.20
C GLU A 213 -4.91 -5.96 -15.42
N ALA A 214 -5.05 -7.25 -15.77
CA ALA A 214 -5.93 -8.17 -15.06
C ALA A 214 -5.51 -8.32 -13.59
N VAL A 215 -4.22 -8.55 -13.34
CA VAL A 215 -3.66 -8.65 -11.99
C VAL A 215 -3.86 -7.33 -11.23
N PHE A 216 -3.54 -6.19 -11.85
CA PHE A 216 -3.68 -4.89 -11.20
C PHE A 216 -5.14 -4.56 -10.87
N MET A 217 -6.08 -4.87 -11.76
CA MET A 217 -7.51 -4.70 -11.52
C MET A 217 -8.01 -5.60 -10.39
N GLN A 218 -7.58 -6.86 -10.34
CA GLN A 218 -7.92 -7.77 -9.26
C GLN A 218 -7.39 -7.27 -7.91
N VAL A 219 -6.14 -6.82 -7.87
CA VAL A 219 -5.53 -6.23 -6.68
C VAL A 219 -6.32 -5.02 -6.22
N LYS A 220 -6.65 -4.09 -7.14
CA LYS A 220 -7.40 -2.88 -6.78
C LYS A 220 -8.75 -3.20 -6.17
N GLU A 221 -9.49 -4.13 -6.77
CA GLU A 221 -10.82 -4.48 -6.28
C GLU A 221 -10.76 -5.20 -4.93
N SER A 222 -9.87 -6.19 -4.78
CA SER A 222 -9.70 -6.91 -3.53
C SER A 222 -9.24 -6.00 -2.39
N VAL A 223 -8.21 -5.17 -2.62
CA VAL A 223 -7.71 -4.22 -1.61
C VAL A 223 -8.77 -3.17 -1.25
N ARG A 224 -9.59 -2.73 -2.20
CA ARG A 224 -10.67 -1.78 -1.92
C ARG A 224 -11.66 -2.32 -0.90
N THR A 225 -12.02 -3.60 -0.98
CA THR A 225 -12.97 -4.21 -0.03
C THR A 225 -12.45 -4.23 1.42
N GLU A 226 -11.13 -4.27 1.63
CA GLU A 226 -10.52 -4.16 2.97
C GLU A 226 -10.54 -2.72 3.53
N MET A 227 -10.66 -1.73 2.65
CA MET A 227 -10.70 -0.30 2.99
C MET A 227 -12.12 0.26 3.09
N ASP A 228 -13.12 -0.49 2.63
CA ASP A 228 -14.52 -0.08 2.68
C ASP A 228 -15.02 -0.09 4.13
N CYS A 229 -15.09 1.09 4.73
CA CYS A 229 -15.75 1.26 6.02
C CYS A 229 -17.24 0.93 5.87
N GLN A 230 -17.74 -0.01 6.66
CA GLN A 230 -19.18 -0.21 6.82
C GLN A 230 -19.78 1.06 7.41
N ARG A 231 -20.28 1.96 6.55
CA ARG A 231 -21.20 3.01 7.00
C ARG A 231 -22.45 2.28 7.48
N LEU A 232 -22.53 2.04 8.79
CA LEU A 232 -23.77 1.72 9.48
C LEU A 232 -24.77 2.83 9.12
N ARG A 233 -25.59 2.58 8.11
CA ARG A 233 -26.81 3.35 7.86
C ARG A 233 -27.71 3.04 9.05
N ARG A 234 -27.72 3.94 10.03
CA ARG A 234 -28.78 4.02 11.03
C ARG A 234 -29.93 4.81 10.45
#